data_AF-A0A9D1JX74-F1
#
_entry.id   AF-A0A9D1JX74-F1
#
_cell.length_a   1.000
_cell.length_b   1.000
_cell.length_c   1.000
_cell.angle_alpha   90.00
_cell.angle_beta   90.00
_cell.angle_gamma   90.00
#
_symmetry.space_group_name_H-M   'P 1'
#
loop_
_entity.id
_entity.type
_entity.pdbx_description
1 polymer ?
#
loop_
_entity_poly.entity_id
_entity_poly.type
_entity_poly.pdbx_seq_one_letter_code
_entity_poly.pdbx_strand_id
1 'polypeptide(L)'
;MRSNGIRVQLMERIISALSYITFGIAGVIWVIVSYVAKNRMSSFCSFNVYQSIFFSFFLYILSLICSIAAGLLSAVPFLGKLVNDFNLFFTQTPIYFGYSLWGLVIFVIVCYLAIFSLLGKYPYLPFISDVIGTSFRR
;
A
#
# COMPACT_ATOMS: atom_id res chain seq x y z
N MET A 1 4.78 5.97 17.75
CA MET A 1 5.82 4.91 17.76
C MET A 1 7.17 5.58 18.01
N ARG A 2 7.69 5.52 19.24
CA ARG A 2 8.99 6.12 19.60
C ARG A 2 10.07 5.17 19.08
N SER A 3 10.91 5.62 18.16
CA SER A 3 12.08 4.88 17.66
C SER A 3 13.09 4.75 18.81
N ASN A 4 12.89 3.76 19.68
CA ASN A 4 13.90 3.34 20.63
C ASN A 4 14.90 2.50 19.84
N GLY A 5 16.06 3.08 19.50
CA GLY A 5 17.40 2.46 19.42
C GLY A 5 17.65 1.09 18.79
N ILE A 6 16.66 0.37 18.23
CA ILE A 6 16.87 -0.90 17.56
C ILE A 6 17.55 -0.57 16.24
N ARG A 7 18.82 -0.99 16.09
CA ARG A 7 19.54 -0.89 14.83
C ARG A 7 18.87 -1.81 13.81
N VAL A 8 17.88 -1.28 13.10
CA VAL A 8 17.24 -1.97 11.96
C VAL A 8 18.31 -2.20 10.90
N GLN A 9 18.52 -3.46 10.54
CA GLN A 9 19.52 -3.85 9.55
C GLN A 9 19.19 -3.26 8.17
N LEU A 10 20.21 -2.92 7.39
CA LEU A 10 20.03 -2.31 6.07
C LEU A 10 19.17 -3.18 5.13
N MET A 11 19.39 -4.49 5.14
CA MET A 11 18.61 -5.43 4.32
C MET A 11 17.11 -5.35 4.63
N GLU A 12 16.73 -5.32 5.91
CA GLU A 12 15.33 -5.22 6.31
C GLU A 12 14.66 -3.93 5.84
N ARG A 13 15.41 -2.82 5.79
CA ARG A 13 14.93 -1.54 5.26
C ARG A 13 14.67 -1.62 3.76
N ILE A 14 15.60 -2.22 3.01
CA ILE A 14 15.48 -2.40 1.56
C ILE A 14 14.28 -3.29 1.25
N ILE A 15 14.15 -4.43 1.93
CA ILE A 15 13.04 -5.37 1.74
C ILE A 15 11.70 -4.70 2.09
N SER A 16 11.65 -3.96 3.19
CA SER A 16 10.45 -3.22 3.60
C SER A 16 10.03 -2.20 2.54
N ALA A 17 10.98 -1.46 1.98
CA ALA A 17 10.70 -0.48 0.94
C ALA A 17 10.26 -1.11 -0.39
N LEU A 18 10.95 -2.18 -0.81
CA LEU A 18 10.58 -2.96 -1.99
C LEU A 18 9.18 -3.56 -1.85
N SER A 19 8.80 -3.97 -0.64
CA SER A 19 7.46 -4.51 -0.38
C SER A 19 6.39 -3.48 -0.72
N TYR A 20 6.57 -2.19 -0.42
CA TYR A 20 5.63 -1.15 -0.83
C TYR A 20 5.65 -0.90 -2.34
N ILE A 21 6.84 -0.78 -2.95
CA ILE A 21 6.99 -0.47 -4.38
C ILE A 21 6.34 -1.56 -5.25
N THR A 22 6.44 -2.81 -4.81
CA THR A 22 5.87 -3.98 -5.49
C THR A 22 4.47 -4.35 -5.02
N PHE A 23 3.80 -3.49 -4.25
CA PHE A 23 2.45 -3.72 -3.71
C PHE A 23 2.31 -5.06 -2.95
N GLY A 24 3.33 -5.40 -2.18
CA GLY A 24 3.37 -6.58 -1.31
C GLY A 24 4.06 -7.79 -1.91
N ILE A 25 4.31 -7.84 -3.23
CA ILE A 25 4.89 -9.03 -3.88
C ILE A 25 6.27 -9.37 -3.32
N ALA A 26 7.17 -8.38 -3.24
CA ALA A 26 8.49 -8.59 -2.64
C ALA A 26 8.39 -9.02 -1.17
N GLY A 27 7.38 -8.53 -0.45
CA GLY A 27 7.10 -8.93 0.92
C GLY A 27 6.66 -10.39 1.03
N VAL A 28 5.77 -10.85 0.14
CA VAL A 28 5.35 -12.27 0.05
C VAL A 28 6.54 -13.17 -0.26
N ILE A 29 7.37 -12.79 -1.24
CA ILE A 29 8.61 -13.53 -1.56
C ILE A 29 9.50 -13.60 -0.31
N TRP A 30 9.66 -12.50 0.41
CA TRP A 30 10.49 -12.47 1.61
C TRP A 30 9.94 -13.33 2.75
N VAL A 31 8.62 -13.41 2.92
CA VAL A 31 7.98 -14.32 3.89
C VAL A 31 8.33 -15.78 3.56
N ILE A 32 8.24 -16.16 2.28
CA ILE A 32 8.59 -17.52 1.82
C ILE A 32 10.07 -17.80 2.07
N VAL A 33 10.95 -16.87 1.68
CA VAL A 33 12.41 -17.01 1.88
C VAL A 33 12.74 -17.12 3.37
N SER A 34 12.15 -16.29 4.22
CA SER A 34 12.37 -16.32 5.67
C SER A 34 11.91 -17.63 6.29
N TYR A 35 10.77 -18.17 5.83
CA TYR A 35 10.25 -19.47 6.26
C TYR A 35 11.20 -20.61 5.88
N VAL A 36 11.64 -20.67 4.62
CA VAL A 36 12.57 -21.72 4.12
C VAL A 36 13.93 -21.64 4.80
N ALA A 37 14.46 -20.43 4.98
CA ALA A 37 15.75 -20.19 5.66
C ALA A 37 15.67 -20.37 7.19
N LYS A 38 14.50 -20.66 7.74
CA LYS A 38 14.23 -20.73 9.20
C LYS A 38 14.67 -19.47 9.94
N ASN A 39 14.61 -18.32 9.27
CA ASN A 39 14.99 -17.02 9.82
C ASN A 39 13.75 -16.29 10.33
N ARG A 40 13.83 -15.70 11.53
CA ARG A 40 12.75 -14.89 12.08
C ARG A 40 12.89 -13.46 11.58
N MET A 41 11.87 -12.97 10.88
CA MET A 41 11.80 -11.56 10.50
C MET A 41 11.71 -10.67 11.75
N SER A 42 12.42 -9.53 11.76
CA SER A 42 12.25 -8.55 12.83
C SER A 42 10.82 -8.01 12.86
N SER A 43 10.41 -7.45 14.00
CA SER A 43 9.13 -6.75 14.12
C SER A 43 8.98 -5.61 13.10
N PHE A 44 10.09 -4.94 12.76
CA PHE A 44 10.13 -3.87 11.75
C PHE A 44 9.83 -4.41 10.35
N CYS A 45 10.56 -5.44 9.93
CA CYS A 45 10.39 -6.04 8.61
C CYS A 45 8.99 -6.64 8.47
N SER A 46 8.55 -7.37 9.50
CA SER A 46 7.21 -7.97 9.55
C SER A 46 6.12 -6.91 9.41
N PHE A 47 6.17 -5.85 10.22
CA PHE A 47 5.19 -4.77 10.14
C PHE A 47 5.05 -4.21 8.71
N ASN A 48 6.17 -3.85 8.07
CA ASN A 48 6.13 -3.25 6.73
C ASN A 48 5.67 -4.23 5.65
N VAL A 49 6.10 -5.49 5.73
CA VAL A 49 5.67 -6.54 4.81
C VAL A 49 4.16 -6.74 4.90
N TYR A 50 3.62 -6.97 6.10
CA TYR A 50 2.18 -7.15 6.29
C TYR A 50 1.40 -5.88 5.93
N GLN A 51 1.95 -4.70 6.19
CA GLN A 51 1.34 -3.42 5.81
C GLN A 51 1.25 -3.22 4.31
N SER A 52 2.29 -3.57 3.56
CA SER A 52 2.26 -3.47 2.11
C SER A 52 1.24 -4.44 1.47
N ILE A 53 1.14 -5.66 2.00
CA ILE A 53 0.17 -6.68 1.54
C ILE A 53 -1.25 -6.24 1.87
N PHE A 54 -1.51 -5.80 3.10
CA PHE A 54 -2.85 -5.33 3.47
C PHE A 54 -3.26 -4.09 2.66
N PHE A 55 -2.32 -3.16 2.44
CA PHE A 55 -2.57 -1.97 1.63
C PHE A 55 -2.96 -2.31 0.20
N SER A 56 -2.31 -3.29 -0.45
CA SER A 56 -2.68 -3.70 -1.81
C SER A 56 -4.05 -4.37 -1.87
N PHE A 57 -4.39 -5.24 -0.91
CA PHE A 57 -5.74 -5.78 -0.80
C PHE A 57 -6.79 -4.71 -0.53
N PHE A 58 -6.50 -3.75 0.34
CA PHE A 58 -7.39 -2.64 0.65
C PHE A 58 -7.69 -1.81 -0.61
N LEU A 59 -6.67 -1.43 -1.38
CA LEU A 59 -6.85 -0.72 -2.65
C LEU A 59 -7.67 -1.52 -3.66
N TYR A 60 -7.42 -2.84 -3.76
CA TYR A 60 -8.18 -3.71 -4.65
C TYR A 60 -9.67 -3.78 -4.27
N ILE A 61 -9.97 -3.99 -3.00
CA ILE A 61 -11.36 -4.02 -2.49
C ILE A 61 -12.04 -2.66 -2.72
N LEU A 62 -11.35 -1.56 -2.42
CA LEU A 62 -11.87 -0.22 -2.66
C LEU A 62 -12.19 -0.01 -4.15
N SER A 63 -11.30 -0.43 -5.04
CA SER A 63 -11.53 -0.37 -6.49
C SER A 63 -12.75 -1.19 -6.92
N LEU A 64 -12.96 -2.39 -6.35
CA LEU A 64 -14.13 -3.20 -6.66
C LEU A 64 -15.42 -2.49 -6.22
N ILE A 65 -15.46 -1.94 -5.02
CA ILE A 65 -16.61 -1.20 -4.49
C ILE A 65 -16.93 0.01 -5.40
N CYS A 66 -15.91 0.78 -5.77
CA CYS A 66 -16.07 1.91 -6.68
C CYS A 66 -16.59 1.49 -8.07
N SER A 67 -16.07 0.39 -8.63
CA SER A 67 -16.54 -0.14 -9.92
C SER A 67 -17.99 -0.59 -9.88
N ILE A 68 -18.41 -1.27 -8.80
CA ILE A 68 -19.81 -1.67 -8.61
C ILE A 68 -20.71 -0.44 -8.50
N ALA A 69 -20.32 0.54 -7.68
CA ALA A 69 -21.08 1.78 -7.52
C ALA A 69 -21.21 2.54 -8.85
N ALA A 70 -20.11 2.66 -9.61
CA ALA A 70 -20.11 3.31 -10.92
C ALA A 70 -21.03 2.57 -11.91
N GLY A 71 -21.01 1.23 -11.91
CA GLY A 71 -21.90 0.42 -12.74
C GLY A 71 -23.38 0.65 -12.44
N LEU A 72 -23.75 0.70 -11.15
CA LEU A 72 -25.13 0.97 -10.73
C LEU A 72 -25.59 2.38 -11.11
N LEU A 73 -24.77 3.40 -10.86
CA LEU A 73 -25.10 4.78 -11.20
C LEU A 73 -25.17 5.01 -12.73
N SER A 74 -24.43 4.20 -13.51
CA SER A 74 -24.43 4.28 -14.97
C SER A 74 -25.70 3.79 -15.62
N ALA A 75 -26.57 3.07 -14.90
CA ALA A 75 -27.87 2.64 -15.40
C ALA A 75 -28.85 3.82 -15.60
N VAL A 76 -28.61 4.97 -14.96
CA VAL A 76 -29.45 6.17 -15.10
C VAL A 76 -28.87 7.07 -16.21
N PRO A 77 -29.62 7.39 -17.29
CA PRO A 77 -29.05 7.98 -18.50
C PRO A 77 -28.36 9.34 -18.32
N PHE A 78 -28.83 10.20 -17.41
CA PHE A 78 -28.15 11.48 -17.10
C PHE A 78 -26.94 11.30 -16.17
N LEU A 79 -27.11 10.52 -15.09
CA LEU A 79 -26.05 10.29 -14.11
C LEU A 79 -24.91 9.44 -14.69
N GLY A 80 -25.20 8.51 -15.58
CA GLY A 80 -24.20 7.62 -16.15
C GLY A 80 -23.18 8.33 -17.03
N LYS A 81 -23.59 9.36 -17.78
CA LYS A 81 -22.64 10.19 -18.52
C LYS A 81 -21.70 10.92 -17.55
N LEU A 82 -22.26 11.53 -16.51
CA LEU A 82 -21.50 12.28 -15.51
C LEU A 82 -20.52 11.37 -14.75
N VAL A 83 -20.96 10.18 -14.36
CA VAL A 83 -20.13 9.18 -13.66
C VAL A 83 -19.00 8.68 -14.56
N ASN A 84 -19.28 8.44 -15.84
CA ASN A 84 -18.27 8.00 -16.78
C ASN A 84 -17.22 9.09 -17.06
N ASP A 85 -17.65 10.33 -17.26
CA ASP A 85 -16.74 11.48 -17.45
C ASP A 85 -15.88 11.71 -16.20
N PHE A 86 -16.47 11.59 -15.01
CA PHE A 86 -15.75 11.65 -13.74
C PHE A 86 -14.73 10.51 -13.60
N ASN A 87 -15.11 9.27 -13.93
CA ASN A 87 -14.23 8.12 -13.87
C ASN A 87 -13.05 8.26 -14.85
N LEU A 88 -13.33 8.71 -16.08
CA LEU A 88 -12.33 9.01 -17.09
C LEU A 88 -11.32 10.05 -16.60
N PHE A 89 -11.80 11.16 -16.04
CA PHE A 89 -10.93 12.21 -15.51
C PHE A 89 -10.07 11.71 -14.35
N PHE A 90 -10.69 11.03 -13.38
CA PHE A 90 -10.03 10.70 -12.12
C PHE A 90 -9.07 9.50 -12.23
N THR A 91 -9.42 8.49 -13.04
CA THR A 91 -8.68 7.21 -13.08
C THR A 91 -7.91 6.96 -14.37
N GLN A 92 -8.30 7.57 -15.50
CA GLN A 92 -7.72 7.24 -16.82
C GLN A 92 -6.93 8.40 -17.43
N THR A 93 -7.36 9.64 -17.21
CA THR A 93 -6.74 10.80 -17.85
C THR A 93 -5.36 11.05 -17.24
N PRO A 94 -4.27 11.01 -18.03
CA PRO A 94 -2.93 11.27 -17.52
C PRO A 94 -2.77 12.77 -17.26
N ILE A 95 -2.45 13.14 -16.02
CA ILE A 95 -2.33 14.54 -15.62
C ILE A 95 -0.86 14.93 -15.43
N TYR A 96 -0.12 14.19 -14.61
CA TYR A 96 1.29 14.48 -14.30
C TYR A 96 2.14 13.22 -14.40
N PHE A 97 3.31 13.33 -15.04
CA PHE A 97 4.26 12.22 -15.24
C PHE A 97 3.64 10.95 -15.87
N GLY A 98 2.54 11.11 -16.62
CA GLY A 98 1.80 9.99 -17.22
C GLY A 98 0.87 9.24 -16.26
N TYR A 99 0.80 9.63 -14.99
CA TYR A 99 -0.15 9.06 -14.02
C TYR A 99 -1.50 9.78 -14.10
N SER A 100 -2.58 9.00 -13.91
CA SER A 100 -3.89 9.57 -13.61
C SER A 100 -3.92 10.18 -12.21
N LEU A 101 -4.95 10.97 -11.89
CA LEU A 101 -5.06 11.60 -10.58
C LEU A 101 -5.03 10.56 -9.45
N TRP A 102 -5.83 9.50 -9.59
CA TRP A 102 -5.82 8.39 -8.63
C TRP A 102 -4.48 7.67 -8.56
N GLY A 103 -3.86 7.41 -9.71
CA GLY A 103 -2.53 6.80 -9.78
C GLY A 103 -1.46 7.64 -9.08
N LEU A 104 -1.53 8.97 -9.21
CA LEU A 104 -0.60 9.89 -8.57
C LEU A 104 -0.76 9.89 -7.05
N VAL A 105 -2.01 9.87 -6.54
CA VAL A 105 -2.28 9.76 -5.11
C VAL A 105 -1.67 8.47 -4.55
N ILE A 106 -1.90 7.33 -5.20
CA ILE A 106 -1.31 6.04 -4.80
C ILE A 106 0.22 6.12 -4.85
N PHE A 107 0.79 6.68 -5.91
CA PHE A 107 2.24 6.83 -6.07
C PHE A 107 2.86 7.62 -4.92
N VAL A 108 2.28 8.77 -4.56
CA VAL A 108 2.76 9.60 -3.44
C VAL A 108 2.69 8.84 -2.13
N ILE A 109 1.60 8.11 -1.88
CA ILE A 109 1.46 7.28 -0.67
C ILE A 109 2.53 6.18 -0.64
N VAL A 110 2.73 5.45 -1.75
CA VAL A 110 3.74 4.38 -1.83
C VAL A 110 5.15 4.94 -1.63
N CYS A 111 5.48 6.08 -2.24
CA CYS A 111 6.75 6.76 -2.02
C CYS A 111 6.94 7.15 -0.55
N TYR A 112 5.92 7.71 0.10
CA TYR A 112 5.95 8.02 1.52
C TYR A 112 6.26 6.77 2.37
N LEU A 113 5.55 5.66 2.15
CA LEU A 113 5.75 4.40 2.88
C LEU A 113 7.14 3.81 2.64
N ALA A 114 7.61 3.82 1.38
CA ALA A 114 8.92 3.29 0.99
C ALA A 114 10.07 4.13 1.57
N ILE A 115 10.01 5.45 1.48
CA ILE A 115 11.08 6.33 2.00
C ILE A 115 11.18 6.21 3.52
N PHE A 116 10.06 6.24 4.24
CA PHE A 116 10.09 6.11 5.70
C PHE A 116 10.60 4.75 6.16
N SER A 117 10.26 3.67 5.45
CA SER A 117 10.83 2.35 5.73
C SER A 117 12.32 2.25 5.40
N LEU A 118 12.82 2.91 4.34
CA LEU A 118 14.25 3.04 4.06
C LEU A 118 15.01 3.78 5.17
N LEU A 119 14.38 4.77 5.80
CA LEU A 119 14.93 5.48 6.96
C LEU A 119 14.88 4.64 8.25
N GLY A 120 14.34 3.43 8.21
CA GLY A 120 14.16 2.57 9.40
C GLY A 120 13.07 3.07 10.34
N LYS A 121 12.17 3.93 9.87
CA LYS A 121 11.01 4.42 10.62
C LYS A 121 9.78 3.59 10.26
N TYR A 122 8.88 3.39 11.21
CA TYR A 122 7.58 2.76 10.95
C TYR A 122 6.67 3.78 10.25
N PRO A 123 6.38 3.61 8.94
CA PRO A 123 5.46 4.51 8.27
C PRO A 123 4.04 4.27 8.78
N TYR A 124 3.31 5.35 9.06
CA TYR A 124 1.95 5.27 9.59
C TYR A 124 0.93 5.65 8.52
N LEU A 125 -0.02 4.76 8.31
CA LEU A 125 -1.19 4.97 7.48
C LEU A 125 -2.43 4.72 8.34
N PRO A 126 -3.29 5.74 8.57
CA PRO A 126 -4.48 5.60 9.40
C PRO A 126 -5.33 4.38 8.99
N PHE A 127 -5.98 3.74 9.96
CA PHE A 127 -6.74 2.49 9.80
C PHE A 127 -5.88 1.27 9.48
N ILE A 128 -5.02 1.31 8.47
CA ILE A 128 -4.19 0.16 8.07
C ILE A 128 -3.14 -0.15 9.14
N SER A 129 -2.34 0.84 9.51
CA SER A 129 -1.32 0.67 10.55
C SER A 129 -1.92 0.36 11.91
N ASP A 130 -3.16 0.78 12.18
CA ASP A 130 -3.85 0.47 13.43
C ASP A 130 -4.27 -1.00 13.48
N VAL A 131 -4.84 -1.53 12.39
CA VAL A 131 -5.18 -2.95 12.24
C VAL A 131 -3.92 -3.81 12.40
N ILE A 132 -2.82 -3.43 11.76
CA ILE A 132 -1.59 -4.23 11.76
C ILE A 132 -0.80 -4.07 13.06
N GLY A 133 -0.76 -2.86 13.60
CA GLY A 133 -0.01 -2.52 14.80
C GLY A 133 -0.48 -3.31 16.02
N THR A 134 -1.74 -3.75 16.07
CA THR A 134 -2.22 -4.62 17.16
C THR A 134 -1.46 -5.96 17.25
N SER A 135 -1.04 -6.51 16.12
CA SER A 135 -0.33 -7.81 16.05
C SER A 135 1.16 -7.72 16.37
N PHE A 136 1.76 -6.52 16.23
CA PHE A 136 3.20 -6.31 16.39
C PHE A 136 3.56 -5.38 17.57
N ARG A 137 2.57 -4.95 18.38
CA ARG A 137 2.76 -4.34 19.70
C ARG A 137 3.25 -5.41 20.69
N ARG A 138 4.55 -5.73 20.65
CA ARG A 138 5.25 -6.39 21.76
C ARG A 138 6.55 -5.64 22.02
#